data_AF-A0A7X6VHX5-F1
#
_entry.id   AF-A0A7X6VHX5-F1
#
_cell.length_a   1.000
_cell.length_b   1.000
_cell.length_c   1.000
_cell.angle_alpha   90.00
_cell.angle_beta   90.00
_cell.angle_gamma   90.00
#
_symmetry.space_group_name_H-M   'P 1'
#
loop_
_entity.id
_entity.type
_entity.pdbx_description
1 polymer ?
#
loop_
_entity_poly.entity_id
_entity_poly.type
_entity_poly.pdbx_seq_one_letter_code
_entity_poly.pdbx_strand_id
1 'polypeptide(L)' 'FESLDRLKLELADYVNWYNNVRIHSSLGYLSTKEFKAQNL' A
#
# COMPACT_ATOMS: atom_id res chain seq x y z
N PHE A 1 0.44 -1.76 -20.88
CA PHE A 1 -0.79 -1.13 -20.38
C PHE A 1 -1.71 -0.85 -21.55
N GLU A 2 -2.95 -1.30 -21.49
CA GLU A 2 -3.91 -1.17 -22.60
C GLU A 2 -4.46 0.25 -22.74
N SER A 3 -4.44 1.05 -21.67
CA SER A 3 -4.80 2.48 -21.69
C SER A 3 -4.18 3.22 -20.51
N LEU A 4 -4.15 4.56 -20.59
CA LEU A 4 -3.73 5.41 -19.47
C LEU A 4 -4.65 5.24 -18.26
N ASP A 5 -5.95 5.06 -18.47
CA ASP A 5 -6.92 4.89 -17.39
C ASP A 5 -6.72 3.56 -16.66
N ARG A 6 -6.42 2.49 -17.40
CA ARG A 6 -6.09 1.20 -16.80
C ARG A 6 -4.80 1.27 -15.98
N LEU A 7 -3.77 1.96 -16.48
CA LEU A 7 -2.53 2.18 -15.72
C LEU A 7 -2.80 2.93 -14.40
N LYS A 8 -3.63 3.98 -14.42
CA LYS A 8 -3.98 4.74 -13.22
C LYS A 8 -4.72 3.87 -12.19
N LEU A 9 -5.65 3.02 -12.65
CA LEU A 9 -6.38 2.09 -11.80
C LEU A 9 -5.40 1.10 -11.12
N GLU A 10 -4.57 0.43 -11.91
CA GLU A 10 -3.60 -0.55 -11.41
C GLU A 10 -2.60 0.09 -10.42
N LEU A 11 -2.19 1.34 -10.67
CA LEU A 11 -1.33 2.09 -9.76
C LEU A 11 -2.04 2.44 -8.45
N ALA A 12 -3.30 2.89 -8.51
CA ALA A 12 -4.10 3.19 -7.33
C ALA A 12 -4.29 1.93 -6.46
N ASP A 13 -4.58 0.79 -7.09
CA ASP A 13 -4.71 -0.51 -6.41
C ASP A 13 -3.39 -0.92 -5.76
N TYR A 14 -2.27 -0.77 -6.45
CA TYR A 14 -0.95 -1.06 -5.89
C TYR A 14 -0.62 -0.19 -4.68
N VAL A 15 -0.87 1.13 -4.77
CA VAL A 15 -0.65 2.06 -3.65
C VAL A 15 -1.55 1.71 -2.47
N ASN A 16 -2.80 1.33 -2.72
CA ASN A 16 -3.72 0.91 -1.67
C ASN A 16 -3.23 -0.38 -0.99
N TRP A 17 -2.84 -1.39 -1.78
CA TRP A 17 -2.29 -2.65 -1.26
C TRP A 17 -1.02 -2.42 -0.44
N TYR A 18 -0.06 -1.63 -0.95
CA TYR A 18 1.19 -1.35 -0.25
C TYR A 18 0.97 -0.67 1.10
N ASN A 19 0.05 0.31 1.17
CA ASN A 19 -0.16 1.09 2.38
C ASN A 19 -1.02 0.38 3.43
N ASN A 20 -2.03 -0.39 3.00
CA ASN A 20 -3.06 -0.92 3.90
C ASN A 20 -3.02 -2.43 4.08
N VAL A 21 -2.44 -3.19 3.14
CA VAL A 21 -2.52 -4.67 3.14
C VAL A 21 -1.14 -5.31 3.29
N ARG A 22 -0.12 -4.78 2.64
CA ARG A 22 1.23 -5.33 2.67
C ARG A 22 1.83 -5.16 4.06
N ILE A 23 2.20 -6.27 4.67
CA ILE A 23 2.94 -6.31 5.93
C ILE A 23 4.45 -6.28 5.68
N HIS A 24 5.18 -5.62 6.58
CA HIS A 24 6.63 -5.45 6.46
C HIS A 24 7.34 -5.99 7.70
N SER A 25 8.29 -6.92 7.53
CA SER A 25 9.07 -7.48 8.65
C SER A 25 9.84 -6.41 9.41
N SER A 26 10.35 -5.39 8.72
CA SER A 26 11.03 -4.23 9.33
C SER A 26 10.10 -3.32 10.14
N LEU A 27 8.78 -3.40 9.92
CA LEU A 27 7.77 -2.67 10.68
C LEU A 27 7.10 -3.56 11.75
N GLY A 28 7.71 -4.70 12.10
CA GLY A 28 7.12 -5.64 13.06
C GLY A 28 5.90 -6.38 12.51
N TYR A 29 5.88 -6.68 11.21
CA TYR A 29 4.75 -7.30 10.49
C TYR A 29 3.47 -6.46 10.47
N LEU A 30 3.61 -5.14 10.59
CA LEU A 30 2.53 -4.19 10.40
C LEU A 30 2.51 -3.67 8.96
N SER A 31 1.33 -3.25 8.51
CA SER A 31 1.21 -2.41 7.33
C SER A 31 1.74 -1.00 7.61
N THR A 32 2.05 -0.25 6.54
CA THR A 32 2.53 1.13 6.66
C THR A 32 1.53 2.02 7.42
N LYS A 33 0.22 1.83 7.19
CA LYS A 33 -0.84 2.56 7.90
C LYS A 33 -0.88 2.21 9.39
N GLU A 34 -0.85 0.92 9.73
CA GLU A 34 -0.88 0.48 11.13
C GLU A 34 0.35 0.94 11.89
N PHE A 35 1.53 0.84 11.29
CA PHE A 35 2.76 1.33 11.89
C PHE A 35 2.66 2.82 12.21
N LYS A 36 2.17 3.65 11.27
CA LYS A 36 1.96 5.08 11.52
C LYS A 36 1.00 5.31 12.69
N ALA A 37 -0.12 4.61 12.72
CA ALA A 37 -1.13 4.76 13.77
C ALA A 37 -0.62 4.37 15.18
N GLN A 38 0.34 3.45 15.27
CA GLN A 38 0.95 3.03 16.55
C GLN A 38 2.10 3.94 17.01
N ASN A 39 2.69 4.72 16.10
CA ASN A 39 3.83 5.60 16.38
C ASN A 39 3.45 7.10 16.35
N LEU A 40 2.15 7.39 16.34
CA LEU A 40 1.53 8.71 16.48
C LEU A 40 0.96 8.85 17.89
#